data_AF-A0AA42XPV1-F1
#
_entry.id   AF-A0AA42XPV1-F1
#
_cell.length_a   1.000
_cell.length_b   1.000
_cell.length_c   1.000
_cell.angle_alpha   90.00
_cell.angle_beta   90.00
_cell.angle_gamma   90.00
#
_symmetry.space_group_name_H-M   'P 1'
#
loop_
_entity.id
_entity.type
_entity.pdbx_description
1 polymer ?
#
loop_
_entity_poly.entity_id
_entity_poly.type
_entity_poly.pdbx_seq_one_letter_code
_entity_poly.pdbx_strand_id
1 'polypeptide(L)'
;MIAGIDLGTTHSTGPSAAEALADRIVRNGQQRDPADFAAWLQQSPELQPPADAGAVNLAIWQRLMKGTTPFPQANFEQLADRFQWYDRDSIRECYDMAALGHSMHLCWLLVPGNETALARYMHLENAPVSVVQARTRVARLSGPWHPLRARIQALSARTRQEMRETLHYLVGVPVMAHVALPPPLQRRQVMFWAAACDALHHSVPSRRRFTRRTVALALLLTCALLATIAILRGAFSSSPGNADSDRSSLQPPHEANP
;
A
#
# COMPACT_ATOMS: atom_id res chain seq x y z
N MET A 1 0.56 37.15 -67.53
CA MET A 1 1.54 37.61 -66.52
C MET A 1 0.78 37.75 -65.20
N ILE A 2 0.96 36.73 -64.36
CA ILE A 2 0.68 36.58 -62.92
C ILE A 2 -0.50 37.38 -62.32
N ALA A 3 -1.64 36.68 -62.16
CA ALA A 3 -2.57 36.95 -61.07
C ALA A 3 -2.04 36.19 -59.84
N GLY A 4 -1.46 36.93 -58.89
CA GLY A 4 -1.12 36.41 -57.57
C GLY A 4 -2.35 36.44 -56.70
N ILE A 5 -2.93 35.27 -56.44
CA ILE A 5 -3.96 35.08 -55.42
C ILE A 5 -3.24 34.99 -54.10
N ASP A 6 -3.55 35.94 -53.22
CA ASP A 6 -3.08 35.94 -51.84
C ASP A 6 -4.20 35.47 -50.89
N LEU A 7 -3.76 34.70 -49.91
CA LEU A 7 -4.33 34.44 -48.57
C LEU A 7 -5.59 33.59 -48.43
N GLY A 8 -5.45 32.56 -47.58
CA GLY A 8 -6.59 32.14 -46.76
C GLY A 8 -6.60 30.75 -46.14
N THR A 9 -5.48 30.17 -45.71
CA THR A 9 -5.53 29.04 -44.76
C THR A 9 -4.94 29.46 -43.44
N THR A 10 -5.74 30.15 -42.64
CA THR A 10 -5.55 30.19 -41.19
C THR A 10 -5.71 28.77 -40.66
N HIS A 11 -4.59 28.11 -40.35
CA HIS A 11 -4.61 26.97 -39.44
C HIS A 11 -5.24 27.47 -38.13
N SER A 12 -6.48 27.08 -37.87
CA SER A 12 -7.13 27.32 -36.59
C SER A 12 -6.36 26.56 -35.51
N THR A 13 -5.56 27.28 -34.72
CA THR A 13 -4.75 26.74 -33.62
C THR A 13 -5.57 26.55 -32.32
N GLY A 14 -6.90 26.52 -32.41
CA GLY A 14 -7.81 26.30 -31.29
C GLY A 14 -8.45 24.90 -31.33
N PRO A 15 -8.81 24.32 -30.17
CA PRO A 15 -9.51 23.04 -30.13
C PRO A 15 -10.82 23.13 -30.91
N SER A 16 -11.14 22.09 -31.66
CA SER A 16 -12.42 21.98 -32.37
C SER A 16 -13.60 22.02 -31.39
N ALA A 17 -14.79 22.38 -31.88
CA ALA A 17 -16.01 22.37 -31.06
C ALA A 17 -16.26 20.99 -30.41
N ALA A 18 -15.94 19.90 -31.14
CA ALA A 18 -16.03 18.54 -30.65
C ALA A 18 -15.04 18.25 -29.52
N GLU A 19 -13.79 18.72 -29.64
CA GLU A 19 -12.77 18.59 -28.59
C GLU A 19 -13.11 19.38 -27.34
N ALA A 20 -13.59 20.63 -27.50
CA ALA A 20 -14.02 21.45 -26.38
C ALA A 20 -15.20 20.82 -25.62
N LEU A 21 -16.16 20.23 -26.34
CA LEU A 21 -17.27 19.50 -25.74
C LEU A 21 -16.78 18.23 -25.04
N ALA A 22 -15.89 17.45 -25.67
CA ALA A 22 -15.28 16.28 -25.05
C ALA A 22 -14.54 16.63 -23.76
N ASP A 23 -13.77 17.72 -23.74
CA ASP A 23 -13.07 18.20 -22.52
C ASP A 23 -14.06 18.53 -21.40
N ARG A 24 -15.19 19.14 -21.74
CA ARG A 24 -16.22 19.47 -20.75
C ARG A 24 -16.93 18.22 -20.22
N ILE A 25 -17.22 17.24 -21.06
CA ILE A 25 -17.79 15.95 -20.65
C ILE A 25 -16.82 15.23 -19.70
N VAL A 26 -15.55 15.10 -20.10
CA VAL A 26 -14.54 14.44 -19.27
C VAL A 26 -14.37 15.17 -17.94
N ARG A 27 -14.30 16.50 -17.94
CA ARG A 27 -14.20 17.29 -16.69
C ARG A 27 -15.39 17.09 -15.75
N ASN A 28 -16.62 17.11 -16.27
CA ASN A 28 -17.80 16.86 -15.45
C ASN A 28 -17.82 15.42 -14.91
N GLY A 29 -17.45 14.45 -15.74
CA GLY A 29 -17.34 13.05 -15.32
C GLY A 29 -16.26 12.80 -14.27
N GLN A 30 -15.21 13.61 -14.22
CA GLN A 30 -14.18 13.52 -13.18
C GLN A 30 -14.61 14.09 -11.83
N GLN A 31 -15.51 15.07 -11.83
CA GLN A 31 -15.84 15.87 -10.64
C GLN A 31 -17.14 15.47 -9.96
N ARG A 32 -18.06 14.85 -10.71
CA ARG A 32 -19.39 14.49 -10.23
C ARG A 32 -19.45 13.05 -9.76
N ASP A 33 -20.32 12.80 -8.79
CA ASP A 33 -20.72 11.43 -8.48
C ASP A 33 -21.55 10.83 -9.64
N PRO A 34 -21.79 9.51 -9.65
CA PRO A 34 -22.47 8.87 -10.77
C PRO A 34 -23.91 9.30 -11.01
N ALA A 35 -24.65 9.68 -9.97
CA ALA A 35 -26.03 10.11 -10.10
C ALA A 35 -26.11 11.53 -10.68
N ASP A 36 -25.29 12.44 -10.16
CA ASP A 36 -25.18 13.81 -10.63
C ASP A 36 -24.63 13.90 -12.04
N PHE A 37 -23.70 13.01 -12.40
CA PHE A 37 -23.17 12.92 -13.76
C PHE A 37 -24.23 12.43 -14.75
N ALA A 38 -25.00 11.39 -14.39
CA ALA A 38 -26.10 10.89 -15.22
C ALA A 38 -27.15 11.99 -15.47
N ALA A 39 -27.57 12.69 -14.41
CA ALA A 39 -28.52 13.80 -14.52
C ALA A 39 -27.97 14.93 -15.41
N TRP A 40 -26.71 15.30 -15.22
CA TRP A 40 -26.04 16.32 -16.04
C TRP A 40 -25.95 15.92 -17.52
N LEU A 41 -25.59 14.65 -17.81
CA LEU A 41 -25.53 14.12 -19.18
C LEU A 41 -26.88 14.20 -19.89
N GLN A 42 -27.98 13.92 -19.19
CA GLN A 42 -29.34 13.97 -19.74
C GLN A 42 -29.83 15.40 -20.00
N GLN A 43 -29.48 16.34 -19.11
CA GLN A 43 -29.99 17.71 -19.15
C GLN A 43 -29.17 18.65 -20.06
N SER A 44 -27.98 18.25 -20.48
CA SER A 44 -27.08 19.10 -21.26
C SER A 44 -27.57 19.25 -22.72
N PRO A 45 -28.04 20.44 -23.16
CA PRO A 45 -28.64 20.62 -24.49
C PRO A 45 -27.60 20.42 -25.61
N GLU A 46 -26.36 20.79 -25.35
CA GLU A 46 -25.20 20.58 -26.23
C GLU A 46 -24.78 19.10 -26.41
N LEU A 47 -25.33 18.19 -25.60
CA LEU A 47 -25.17 16.73 -25.74
C LEU A 47 -26.38 16.04 -26.38
N GLN A 48 -27.44 16.80 -26.67
CA GLN A 48 -28.50 16.39 -27.59
C GLN A 48 -27.91 16.35 -29.00
N PRO A 49 -28.30 15.38 -29.85
CA PRO A 49 -27.48 14.83 -30.92
C PRO A 49 -26.68 15.93 -31.63
N PRO A 50 -25.39 16.07 -31.30
CA PRO A 50 -24.59 17.16 -31.86
C PRO A 50 -24.49 16.93 -33.36
N ALA A 51 -24.40 18.03 -34.12
CA ALA A 51 -24.24 17.97 -35.58
C ALA A 51 -23.06 17.08 -36.02
N ASP A 52 -22.09 16.85 -35.11
CA ASP A 52 -20.96 15.94 -35.28
C ASP A 52 -20.77 14.98 -34.08
N ALA A 53 -21.75 14.11 -33.84
CA ALA A 53 -21.69 13.09 -32.79
C ALA A 53 -20.52 12.11 -32.93
N GLY A 54 -20.08 11.85 -34.17
CA GLY A 54 -18.92 11.01 -34.45
C GLY A 54 -17.61 11.61 -33.94
N ALA A 55 -17.36 12.90 -34.23
CA ALA A 55 -16.13 13.55 -33.77
C ALA A 55 -16.11 13.71 -32.24
N VAL A 56 -17.25 14.04 -31.62
CA VAL A 56 -17.34 14.12 -30.14
C VAL A 56 -17.04 12.76 -29.51
N ASN A 57 -17.65 11.69 -30.03
CA ASN A 57 -17.41 10.33 -29.57
C ASN A 57 -15.91 9.97 -29.65
N LEU A 58 -15.30 10.14 -30.83
CA LEU A 58 -13.88 9.87 -31.04
C LEU A 58 -12.99 10.71 -30.12
N ALA A 59 -13.32 11.99 -29.93
CA ALA A 59 -12.56 12.90 -29.09
C ALA A 59 -12.60 12.50 -27.59
N ILE A 60 -13.74 12.00 -27.10
CA ILE A 60 -13.86 11.46 -25.73
C ILE A 60 -13.06 10.16 -25.63
N TRP A 61 -13.23 9.26 -26.58
CA TRP A 61 -12.52 7.98 -26.64
C TRP A 61 -11.01 8.19 -26.58
N GLN A 62 -10.44 9.01 -27.46
CA GLN A 62 -9.00 9.30 -27.50
C GLN A 62 -8.44 9.85 -26.17
N ARG A 63 -9.25 10.58 -25.40
CA ARG A 63 -8.87 11.12 -24.08
C ARG A 63 -8.85 10.06 -22.98
N LEU A 64 -9.80 9.13 -22.99
CA LEU A 64 -9.95 8.12 -21.95
C LEU A 64 -9.13 6.85 -22.22
N MET A 65 -8.97 6.47 -23.48
CA MET A 65 -8.36 5.19 -23.88
C MET A 65 -6.88 5.02 -23.58
N LYS A 66 -6.21 6.08 -23.09
CA LYS A 66 -4.85 5.95 -22.54
C LYS A 66 -4.83 5.11 -21.26
N GLY A 67 -5.98 4.90 -20.60
CA GLY A 67 -6.14 4.06 -19.42
C GLY A 67 -5.51 4.61 -18.13
N THR A 68 -4.73 5.68 -18.24
CA THR A 68 -4.13 6.43 -17.12
C THR A 68 -4.90 7.70 -16.77
N THR A 69 -5.94 8.03 -17.54
CA THR A 69 -6.75 9.22 -17.29
C THR A 69 -7.61 8.96 -16.04
N PRO A 70 -7.48 9.76 -14.97
CA PRO A 70 -8.30 9.57 -13.79
C PRO A 70 -9.77 9.76 -14.15
N PHE A 71 -10.59 8.72 -14.02
CA PHE A 71 -12.03 8.79 -14.32
C PHE A 71 -12.82 7.76 -13.50
N PRO A 72 -13.95 8.10 -12.87
CA PRO A 72 -14.76 7.13 -12.12
C PRO A 72 -15.29 6.01 -13.04
N GLN A 73 -15.19 4.75 -12.59
CA GLN A 73 -15.65 3.60 -13.38
C GLN A 73 -17.13 3.71 -13.74
N ALA A 74 -17.99 4.03 -12.79
CA ALA A 74 -19.43 4.17 -13.04
C ALA A 74 -19.74 5.26 -14.08
N ASN A 75 -18.98 6.36 -14.09
CA ASN A 75 -19.15 7.43 -15.08
C ASN A 75 -18.64 6.98 -16.45
N PHE A 76 -17.58 6.17 -16.49
CA PHE A 76 -17.05 5.59 -17.72
C PHE A 76 -18.07 4.64 -18.35
N GLU A 77 -18.69 3.77 -17.55
CA GLU A 77 -19.75 2.85 -17.99
C GLU A 77 -20.94 3.60 -18.57
N GLN A 78 -21.38 4.69 -17.94
CA GLN A 78 -22.44 5.55 -18.49
C GLN A 78 -22.07 6.16 -19.85
N LEU A 79 -20.82 6.59 -20.04
CA LEU A 79 -20.36 7.10 -21.33
C LEU A 79 -20.26 5.98 -22.37
N ALA A 80 -19.76 4.82 -21.99
CA ALA A 80 -19.68 3.67 -22.88
C ALA A 80 -21.05 3.24 -23.38
N ASP A 81 -22.07 3.32 -22.52
CA ASP A 81 -23.47 3.04 -22.87
C ASP A 81 -24.08 4.11 -23.77
N ARG A 82 -23.83 5.38 -23.44
CA ARG A 82 -24.31 6.51 -24.22
C ARG A 82 -23.76 6.48 -25.66
N PHE A 83 -22.49 6.13 -25.81
CA PHE A 83 -21.76 6.17 -27.08
C PHE A 83 -21.56 4.82 -27.76
N GLN A 84 -22.06 3.73 -27.16
CA GLN A 84 -22.00 2.36 -27.67
C GLN A 84 -20.57 1.96 -28.08
N TRP A 85 -19.60 2.16 -27.18
CA TRP A 85 -18.17 1.96 -27.49
C TRP A 85 -17.76 0.52 -27.76
N TYR A 86 -18.54 -0.45 -27.29
CA TYR A 86 -18.22 -1.86 -27.41
C TYR A 86 -19.49 -2.69 -27.44
N ASP A 87 -19.38 -3.90 -27.97
CA ASP A 87 -20.46 -4.86 -28.00
C ASP A 87 -20.61 -5.53 -26.62
N ARG A 88 -21.78 -5.35 -26.00
CA ARG A 88 -22.12 -5.94 -24.70
C ARG A 88 -22.37 -7.45 -24.79
N ASP A 89 -22.60 -7.99 -25.98
CA ASP A 89 -22.72 -9.43 -26.20
C ASP A 89 -21.34 -10.09 -26.34
N SER A 90 -20.29 -9.29 -26.60
CA SER A 90 -18.91 -9.75 -26.63
C SER A 90 -18.31 -9.80 -25.22
N ILE A 91 -18.17 -11.02 -24.67
CA ILE A 91 -17.55 -11.26 -23.35
C ILE A 91 -16.14 -10.65 -23.28
N ARG A 92 -15.37 -10.75 -24.35
CA ARG A 92 -14.00 -10.24 -24.41
C ARG A 92 -13.99 -8.71 -24.29
N GLU A 93 -14.82 -8.04 -25.08
CA GLU A 93 -14.88 -6.56 -25.06
C GLU A 93 -15.40 -6.05 -23.72
N CYS A 94 -16.42 -6.71 -23.14
CA CYS A 94 -16.87 -6.42 -21.79
C CYS A 94 -15.74 -6.51 -20.76
N TYR A 95 -14.91 -7.55 -20.82
CA TYR A 95 -13.77 -7.71 -19.91
C TYR A 95 -12.72 -6.61 -20.09
N ASP A 96 -12.33 -6.34 -21.34
CA ASP A 96 -11.31 -5.33 -21.67
C ASP A 96 -11.78 -3.92 -21.23
N MET A 97 -13.05 -3.59 -21.43
CA MET A 97 -13.62 -2.30 -21.05
C MET A 97 -13.83 -2.16 -19.54
N ALA A 98 -14.23 -3.24 -18.85
CA ALA A 98 -14.29 -3.25 -17.39
C ALA A 98 -12.89 -3.05 -16.78
N ALA A 99 -11.87 -3.72 -17.31
CA ALA A 99 -10.49 -3.57 -16.86
C ALA A 99 -9.97 -2.14 -17.07
N LEU A 100 -10.29 -1.52 -18.22
CA LEU A 100 -9.95 -0.14 -18.52
C LEU A 100 -10.67 0.85 -17.59
N GLY A 101 -11.98 0.69 -17.40
CA GLY A 101 -12.77 1.51 -16.47
C GLY A 101 -12.23 1.41 -15.04
N HIS A 102 -11.87 0.21 -14.62
CA HIS A 102 -11.26 -0.04 -13.32
C HIS A 102 -9.89 0.65 -13.17
N SER A 103 -9.02 0.58 -14.18
CA SER A 103 -7.70 1.22 -14.10
C SER A 103 -7.81 2.75 -13.97
N MET A 104 -8.74 3.37 -14.72
CA MET A 104 -9.04 4.79 -14.63
C MET A 104 -9.64 5.17 -13.27
N HIS A 105 -10.48 4.30 -12.69
CA HIS A 105 -11.06 4.52 -11.38
C HIS A 105 -10.01 4.49 -10.27
N LEU A 106 -9.09 3.53 -10.31
CA LEU A 106 -7.96 3.51 -9.38
C LEU A 106 -7.13 4.79 -9.48
N CYS A 107 -6.85 5.28 -10.70
CA CYS A 107 -6.19 6.57 -10.89
C CYS A 107 -7.01 7.72 -10.27
N TRP A 108 -8.33 7.74 -10.45
CA TRP A 108 -9.23 8.75 -9.88
C TRP A 108 -9.25 8.76 -8.36
N LEU A 109 -9.30 7.58 -7.72
CA LEU A 109 -9.27 7.46 -6.26
C LEU A 109 -7.98 8.04 -5.65
N LEU A 110 -6.89 8.05 -6.42
CA LEU A 110 -5.57 8.53 -6.00
C LEU A 110 -5.34 10.03 -6.28
N VAL A 111 -6.26 10.71 -6.98
CA VAL A 111 -6.20 12.15 -7.20
C VAL A 111 -6.44 12.90 -5.87
N PRO A 112 -5.62 13.91 -5.53
CA PRO A 112 -5.88 14.77 -4.37
C PRO A 112 -7.28 15.40 -4.42
N GLY A 113 -8.03 15.34 -3.31
CA GLY A 113 -9.43 15.78 -3.24
C GLY A 113 -10.46 14.64 -3.26
N ASN A 114 -10.08 13.44 -3.70
CA ASN A 114 -10.96 12.27 -3.76
C ASN A 114 -10.85 11.34 -2.54
N GLU A 115 -10.29 11.80 -1.42
CA GLU A 115 -9.92 10.89 -0.33
C GLU A 115 -11.11 10.33 0.43
N THR A 116 -12.27 11.01 0.37
CA THR A 116 -13.54 10.46 0.85
C THR A 116 -14.01 9.30 -0.02
N ALA A 117 -13.79 9.35 -1.34
CA ALA A 117 -14.10 8.23 -2.23
C ALA A 117 -13.12 7.08 -2.02
N LEU A 118 -11.82 7.38 -1.90
CA LEU A 118 -10.79 6.40 -1.55
C LEU A 118 -11.10 5.68 -0.23
N ALA A 119 -11.45 6.41 0.83
CA ALA A 119 -11.78 5.82 2.11
C ALA A 119 -13.00 4.89 2.04
N ARG A 120 -14.03 5.27 1.27
CA ARG A 120 -15.19 4.42 1.00
C ARG A 120 -14.82 3.17 0.20
N TYR A 121 -13.97 3.32 -0.81
CA TYR A 121 -13.51 2.20 -1.63
C TYR A 121 -12.70 1.17 -0.82
N MET A 122 -11.93 1.63 0.15
CA MET A 122 -11.15 0.77 1.05
C MET A 122 -11.95 0.23 2.24
N HIS A 123 -13.22 0.63 2.38
CA HIS A 123 -14.05 0.28 3.53
C HIS A 123 -14.56 -1.16 3.39
N LEU A 124 -14.40 -1.94 4.46
CA LEU A 124 -15.06 -3.23 4.65
C LEU A 124 -16.08 -3.06 5.77
N GLU A 125 -17.23 -3.75 5.70
CA GLU A 125 -18.31 -3.65 6.71
C GLU A 125 -17.82 -3.83 8.15
N ASN A 126 -16.76 -4.62 8.36
CA ASN A 126 -16.18 -4.91 9.67
C ASN A 126 -14.86 -4.15 9.97
N ALA A 127 -14.38 -3.32 9.05
CA ALA A 127 -13.12 -2.58 9.19
C ALA A 127 -13.24 -1.20 8.53
N PRO A 128 -13.92 -0.24 9.19
CA PRO A 128 -14.13 1.08 8.62
C PRO A 128 -12.80 1.82 8.47
N VAL A 129 -12.53 2.32 7.27
CA VAL A 129 -11.34 3.13 6.97
C VAL A 129 -11.71 4.60 6.96
N SER A 130 -11.05 5.40 7.82
CA SER A 130 -11.21 6.85 7.80
C SER A 130 -10.40 7.50 6.68
N VAL A 131 -10.77 8.72 6.28
CA VAL A 131 -10.03 9.51 5.28
C VAL A 131 -8.55 9.67 5.65
N VAL A 132 -8.26 9.89 6.94
CA VAL A 132 -6.89 10.03 7.45
C VAL A 132 -6.11 8.72 7.32
N GLN A 133 -6.76 7.58 7.59
CA GLN A 133 -6.15 6.26 7.43
C GLN A 133 -5.89 5.93 5.96
N ALA A 134 -6.85 6.19 5.08
CA ALA A 134 -6.70 5.99 3.64
C ALA A 134 -5.52 6.80 3.08
N ARG A 135 -5.44 8.09 3.42
CA ARG A 135 -4.30 8.97 3.09
C ARG A 135 -2.98 8.42 3.60
N THR A 136 -2.94 7.98 4.86
CA THR A 136 -1.72 7.43 5.46
C THR A 136 -1.26 6.17 4.74
N ARG A 137 -2.19 5.28 4.39
CA ARG A 137 -1.91 4.02 3.67
C ARG A 137 -1.39 4.31 2.26
N VAL A 138 -2.02 5.22 1.52
CA VAL A 138 -1.55 5.64 0.18
C VAL A 138 -0.20 6.35 0.24
N ALA A 139 0.02 7.22 1.23
CA ALA A 139 1.30 7.92 1.39
C ALA A 139 2.49 6.97 1.61
N ARG A 140 2.26 5.76 2.16
CA ARG A 140 3.28 4.70 2.26
C ARG A 140 3.64 4.04 0.92
N LEU A 141 2.83 4.26 -0.12
CA LEU A 141 3.00 3.73 -1.47
C LEU A 141 3.40 4.79 -2.50
N SER A 142 3.05 6.07 -2.29
CA SER A 142 3.29 7.16 -3.24
C SER A 142 4.18 8.30 -2.72
N GLY A 143 4.35 8.42 -1.40
CA GLY A 143 5.03 9.56 -0.77
C GLY A 143 6.57 9.48 -0.81
N PRO A 144 7.27 10.37 -0.09
CA PRO A 144 8.72 10.31 0.06
C PRO A 144 9.19 8.98 0.67
N TRP A 145 10.22 8.36 0.08
CA TRP A 145 10.67 7.03 0.49
C TRP A 145 11.61 7.07 1.70
N HIS A 146 11.18 6.48 2.81
CA HIS A 146 11.95 6.36 4.04
C HIS A 146 12.14 4.89 4.46
N PRO A 147 13.16 4.17 3.94
CA PRO A 147 13.27 2.72 4.07
C PRO A 147 13.41 2.24 5.52
N LEU A 148 14.13 2.96 6.38
CA LEU A 148 14.27 2.60 7.80
C LEU A 148 12.93 2.70 8.53
N ARG A 149 12.20 3.80 8.33
CA ARG A 149 10.85 3.97 8.90
C ARG A 149 9.91 2.88 8.39
N ALA A 150 9.94 2.57 7.10
CA ALA A 150 9.11 1.52 6.51
C ALA A 150 9.42 0.13 7.11
N ARG A 151 10.71 -0.20 7.32
CA ARG A 151 11.14 -1.44 8.00
C ARG A 151 10.63 -1.51 9.44
N ILE A 152 10.76 -0.43 10.22
CA ILE A 152 10.25 -0.37 11.60
C ILE A 152 8.72 -0.55 11.60
N GLN A 153 8.01 0.15 10.72
CA GLN A 153 6.56 0.03 10.60
C GLN A 153 6.11 -1.38 10.19
N ALA A 154 6.87 -2.06 9.33
CA ALA A 154 6.59 -3.43 8.91
C ALA A 154 6.74 -4.47 10.04
N LEU A 155 7.38 -4.13 11.17
CA LEU A 155 7.41 -5.02 12.34
C LEU A 155 6.01 -5.18 12.99
N SER A 156 5.14 -4.19 12.82
CA SER A 156 3.76 -4.23 13.31
C SER A 156 2.90 -5.15 12.45
N ALA A 157 2.31 -6.18 13.07
CA ALA A 157 1.36 -7.07 12.40
C ALA A 157 0.13 -6.31 11.88
N ARG A 158 -0.36 -5.33 12.66
CA ARG A 158 -1.46 -4.46 12.27
C ARG A 158 -1.12 -3.67 11.00
N THR A 159 0.03 -3.01 10.97
CA THR A 159 0.44 -2.21 9.81
C THR A 159 0.58 -3.07 8.56
N ARG A 160 1.13 -4.27 8.69
CA ARG A 160 1.22 -5.20 7.56
C ARG A 160 -0.15 -5.65 7.07
N GLN A 161 -1.10 -5.94 7.96
CA GLN A 161 -2.47 -6.27 7.57
C GLN A 161 -3.15 -5.10 6.83
N GLU A 162 -3.03 -3.88 7.36
CA GLU A 162 -3.57 -2.67 6.71
C GLU A 162 -2.97 -2.48 5.30
N MET A 163 -1.67 -2.74 5.14
CA MET A 163 -1.00 -2.62 3.84
C MET A 163 -1.33 -3.77 2.90
N ARG A 164 -1.56 -4.98 3.40
CA ARG A 164 -2.03 -6.13 2.60
C ARG A 164 -3.40 -5.83 1.99
N GLU A 165 -4.34 -5.33 2.80
CA GLU A 165 -5.65 -4.88 2.34
C GLU A 165 -5.52 -3.76 1.31
N THR A 166 -4.70 -2.75 1.61
CA THR A 166 -4.46 -1.63 0.69
C THR A 166 -3.93 -2.09 -0.67
N LEU A 167 -2.97 -3.02 -0.68
CA LEU A 167 -2.40 -3.57 -1.91
C LEU A 167 -3.41 -4.42 -2.68
N HIS A 168 -4.25 -5.18 -1.98
CA HIS A 168 -5.33 -5.94 -2.61
C HIS A 168 -6.28 -5.04 -3.38
N TYR A 169 -6.70 -3.92 -2.79
CA TYR A 169 -7.64 -2.98 -3.41
C TYR A 169 -7.05 -2.14 -4.54
N LEU A 170 -5.80 -1.70 -4.41
CA LEU A 170 -5.21 -0.70 -5.32
C LEU A 170 -4.31 -1.27 -6.40
N VAL A 171 -3.83 -2.51 -6.23
CA VAL A 171 -2.85 -3.11 -7.14
C VAL A 171 -3.30 -4.48 -7.64
N GLY A 172 -4.16 -5.17 -6.89
CA GLY A 172 -4.41 -6.59 -7.09
C GLY A 172 -3.23 -7.41 -6.57
N VAL A 173 -3.52 -8.40 -5.74
CA VAL A 173 -2.50 -9.32 -5.21
C VAL A 173 -2.73 -10.68 -5.86
N PRO A 174 -1.68 -11.37 -6.37
CA PRO A 174 -0.25 -11.05 -6.27
C PRO A 174 0.21 -9.91 -7.20
N VAL A 175 1.11 -9.05 -6.70
CA VAL A 175 1.67 -7.94 -7.49
C VAL A 175 2.69 -8.48 -8.49
N MET A 176 2.31 -8.50 -9.76
CA MET A 176 3.21 -8.93 -10.83
C MET A 176 4.16 -7.81 -11.26
N ALA A 177 5.43 -8.14 -11.48
CA ALA A 177 6.47 -7.16 -11.81
C ALA A 177 6.23 -6.40 -13.14
N HIS A 178 5.43 -6.96 -14.05
CA HIS A 178 5.10 -6.34 -15.33
C HIS A 178 3.85 -5.46 -15.29
N VAL A 179 3.06 -5.49 -14.21
CA VAL A 179 1.83 -4.69 -14.10
C VAL A 179 2.20 -3.21 -13.92
N ALA A 180 1.62 -2.37 -14.78
CA ALA A 180 1.72 -0.92 -14.65
C ALA A 180 0.94 -0.47 -13.41
N LEU A 181 1.60 0.27 -12.53
CA LEU A 181 0.96 0.77 -11.31
C LEU A 181 0.23 2.08 -11.60
N PRO A 182 -0.97 2.29 -11.05
CA PRO A 182 -1.66 3.55 -11.21
C PRO A 182 -0.83 4.68 -10.56
N PRO A 183 -0.60 5.81 -11.26
CA PRO A 183 -0.01 6.99 -10.63
C PRO A 183 -0.86 7.43 -9.41
N PRO A 184 -0.25 7.92 -8.32
CA PRO A 184 1.18 8.20 -8.10
C PRO A 184 1.91 7.05 -7.38
N LEU A 185 1.43 5.81 -7.43
CA LEU A 185 2.04 4.70 -6.70
C LEU A 185 3.46 4.42 -7.21
N GLN A 186 4.40 4.28 -6.29
CA GLN A 186 5.80 4.01 -6.60
C GLN A 186 6.09 2.51 -6.50
N ARG A 187 6.59 1.94 -7.60
CA ARG A 187 6.90 0.50 -7.70
C ARG A 187 7.79 -0.02 -6.57
N ARG A 188 8.84 0.71 -6.20
CA ARG A 188 9.74 0.32 -5.11
C ARG A 188 9.00 0.17 -3.78
N GLN A 189 8.06 1.06 -3.49
CA GLN A 189 7.31 1.07 -2.23
C GLN A 189 6.27 -0.05 -2.21
N VAL A 190 5.54 -0.21 -3.31
CA VAL A 190 4.58 -1.30 -3.52
C VAL A 190 5.26 -2.66 -3.34
N MET A 191 6.40 -2.89 -3.99
CA MET A 191 7.14 -4.16 -3.88
C MET A 191 7.67 -4.40 -2.46
N PHE A 192 8.13 -3.36 -1.76
CA PHE A 192 8.55 -3.49 -0.36
C PHE A 192 7.38 -3.97 0.52
N TRP A 193 6.21 -3.32 0.40
CA TRP A 193 5.05 -3.68 1.21
C TRP A 193 4.48 -5.04 0.83
N ALA A 194 4.47 -5.42 -0.45
CA ALA A 194 4.08 -6.75 -0.90
C ALA A 194 4.95 -7.82 -0.21
N ALA A 195 6.27 -7.68 -0.28
CA ALA A 195 7.21 -8.61 0.37
C ALA A 195 7.05 -8.63 1.90
N ALA A 196 6.83 -7.48 2.54
CA ALA A 196 6.61 -7.40 3.98
C ALA A 196 5.31 -8.11 4.42
N CYS A 197 4.27 -8.07 3.58
CA CYS A 197 2.99 -8.73 3.82
C CYS A 197 3.08 -10.25 3.64
N ASP A 198 3.89 -10.75 2.70
CA ASP A 198 4.09 -12.19 2.51
C ASP A 198 4.91 -12.82 3.64
N ALA A 199 5.84 -12.05 4.22
CA ALA A 199 6.57 -12.49 5.40
C ALA A 199 5.66 -12.82 6.60
N LEU A 200 4.41 -12.33 6.65
CA LEU A 200 3.42 -12.68 7.69
C LEU A 200 3.08 -14.18 7.67
N HIS A 201 3.00 -14.78 6.49
CA HIS A 201 2.69 -16.20 6.32
C HIS A 201 3.85 -17.11 6.73
N HIS A 202 5.10 -16.63 6.63
CA HIS A 202 6.29 -17.38 7.00
C HIS A 202 6.84 -17.08 8.42
N SER A 203 6.34 -16.05 9.11
CA SER A 203 6.93 -15.55 10.38
C SER A 203 6.25 -16.04 11.67
N VAL A 204 5.11 -16.74 11.60
CA VAL A 204 4.47 -17.35 12.77
C VAL A 204 5.43 -18.27 13.57
N PRO A 205 6.29 -19.11 12.95
CA PRO A 205 7.26 -19.89 13.72
C PRO A 205 8.46 -19.08 14.24
N SER A 206 8.76 -17.89 13.71
CA SER A 206 9.95 -17.12 14.11
C SER A 206 9.72 -16.28 15.37
N ARG A 207 8.50 -15.73 15.53
CA ARG A 207 8.14 -14.94 16.72
C ARG A 207 8.24 -15.78 18.00
N ARG A 208 7.75 -17.03 17.96
CA ARG A 208 7.84 -17.99 19.08
C ARG A 208 9.30 -18.35 19.43
N ARG A 209 10.18 -18.42 18.43
CA ARG A 209 11.63 -18.67 18.64
C ARG A 209 12.34 -17.46 19.24
N PHE A 210 12.00 -16.24 18.81
CA PHE A 210 12.58 -15.02 19.36
C PHE A 210 12.20 -14.84 20.83
N THR A 211 10.92 -15.01 21.18
CA THR A 211 10.46 -14.92 22.58
C THR A 211 11.10 -16.00 23.47
N ARG A 212 11.28 -17.23 22.96
CA ARG A 212 11.99 -18.30 23.68
C ARG A 212 13.46 -17.95 23.92
N ARG A 213 14.14 -17.35 22.93
CA ARG A 213 15.54 -16.94 23.06
C ARG A 213 15.71 -15.80 24.06
N THR A 214 14.82 -14.81 24.07
CA THR A 214 14.89 -13.70 25.04
C THR A 214 14.59 -14.18 26.46
N VAL A 215 13.61 -15.07 26.64
CA VAL A 215 13.33 -15.68 27.95
C VAL A 215 14.51 -16.55 28.42
N ALA A 216 15.10 -17.36 27.54
CA ALA A 216 16.27 -18.16 27.87
C ALA A 216 17.49 -17.30 28.26
N LEU A 217 17.74 -16.20 27.54
CA LEU A 217 18.81 -15.24 27.88
C LEU A 217 18.55 -14.57 29.23
N ALA A 218 17.32 -14.14 29.51
CA ALA A 218 16.96 -13.56 30.80
C ALA A 218 17.18 -14.55 31.95
N LEU A 219 16.81 -15.83 31.76
CA LEU A 219 17.04 -16.91 32.73
C LEU A 219 18.53 -17.20 32.94
N LEU A 220 19.33 -17.21 31.87
CA LEU A 220 20.78 -17.41 31.98
C LEU A 220 21.42 -16.26 32.75
N LEU A 221 21.00 -15.01 32.51
CA LEU A 221 21.49 -13.86 33.24
C LEU A 221 21.10 -13.89 34.71
N THR A 222 19.87 -14.27 35.06
CA THR A 222 19.47 -14.42 36.47
C THR A 222 20.20 -15.57 37.14
N CYS A 223 20.40 -16.71 36.48
CA CYS A 223 21.22 -17.81 37.01
C CYS A 223 22.67 -17.39 37.25
N ALA A 224 23.29 -16.66 36.30
CA ALA A 224 24.64 -16.15 36.46
C ALA A 224 24.74 -15.17 37.64
N LEU A 225 23.73 -14.31 37.82
CA LEU A 225 23.65 -13.38 38.95
C LEU A 225 23.47 -14.10 40.29
N LEU A 226 22.66 -15.14 40.34
CA LEU A 226 22.48 -15.96 41.55
C LEU A 226 23.76 -16.73 41.90
N ALA A 227 24.46 -17.26 40.89
CA ALA A 227 25.74 -17.94 41.08
C ALA A 227 26.80 -16.99 41.63
N THR A 228 26.91 -15.77 41.12
CA THR A 228 27.86 -14.78 41.65
C THR A 228 27.52 -14.37 43.08
N ILE A 229 26.23 -14.19 43.41
CA ILE A 229 25.79 -13.89 44.79
C ILE A 229 26.11 -15.06 45.74
N ALA A 230 25.91 -16.30 45.31
CA ALA A 230 26.22 -17.49 46.11
C ALA A 230 27.72 -17.64 46.36
N ILE A 231 28.55 -17.40 45.34
CA ILE A 231 30.02 -17.42 45.48
C ILE A 231 30.49 -16.31 46.43
N LEU A 232 29.92 -15.11 46.31
CA LEU A 232 30.25 -14.00 47.21
C LEU A 232 29.86 -14.33 48.66
N ARG A 233 28.65 -14.87 48.89
CA ARG A 233 28.21 -15.32 50.22
C ARG A 233 29.06 -16.47 50.78
N GLY A 234 29.46 -17.43 49.95
CA GLY A 234 30.36 -18.51 50.34
C GLY A 234 31.74 -18.00 50.76
N ALA A 235 32.29 -17.03 50.01
CA ALA A 235 33.55 -16.38 50.34
C ALA A 235 33.49 -15.54 51.64
N PHE A 236 32.34 -14.95 51.96
CA PHE A 236 32.11 -14.27 53.24
C PHE A 236 31.82 -15.23 54.40
N SER A 237 31.37 -16.46 54.12
CA SER A 237 31.12 -17.49 55.14
C SER A 237 32.42 -18.21 55.53
N SER A 238 33.44 -18.20 54.68
CA SER A 238 34.80 -18.63 54.99
C SER A 238 35.62 -17.49 55.61
N SER A 239 35.19 -17.00 56.77
CA SER A 239 36.07 -16.23 57.67
C SER A 239 36.89 -17.23 58.50
N PRO A 240 38.24 -17.14 58.57
CA PRO A 240 39.05 -18.11 59.28
C PRO A 240 38.97 -17.83 60.79
N GLY A 241 37.94 -18.40 61.42
CA GLY A 241 37.83 -18.49 62.87
C GLY A 241 38.68 -19.64 63.40
N ASN A 242 39.87 -19.31 63.87
CA ASN A 242 40.61 -19.91 64.99
C ASN A 242 40.31 -21.38 65.34
N ALA A 243 41.25 -22.29 65.03
CA ALA A 243 41.39 -23.57 65.72
C ALA A 243 42.87 -23.79 66.06
N ASP A 244 43.25 -23.14 67.15
CA ASP A 244 44.34 -23.50 68.03
C ASP A 244 44.09 -24.93 68.54
N SER A 245 44.94 -25.90 68.18
CA SER A 245 45.02 -27.22 68.83
C SER A 245 46.30 -27.97 68.43
N ASP A 246 47.11 -28.19 69.45
CA ASP A 246 47.93 -29.38 69.68
C ASP A 246 49.06 -29.73 68.71
N ARG A 247 50.26 -29.25 69.06
CA ARG A 247 51.47 -30.08 68.93
C ARG A 247 52.60 -29.58 69.82
N SER A 248 52.69 -30.10 71.05
CA SER A 248 53.97 -30.32 71.76
C SER A 248 53.74 -30.97 73.11
N SER A 249 54.09 -32.26 73.23
CA SER A 249 54.52 -33.00 74.45
C SER A 249 54.74 -34.46 74.02
N LEU A 250 55.91 -34.87 73.51
CA LEU A 250 57.04 -35.44 74.28
C LEU A 250 56.63 -36.48 75.32
N GLN A 251 56.70 -37.78 74.96
CA GLN A 251 56.99 -38.86 75.90
C GLN A 251 57.71 -40.04 75.18
N PRO A 252 58.71 -40.69 75.81
CA PRO A 252 59.75 -41.51 75.16
C PRO A 252 59.43 -43.02 75.13
N PRO A 253 60.24 -43.86 74.44
CA PRO A 253 60.01 -45.30 74.35
C PRO A 253 60.67 -46.06 75.51
N HIS A 254 59.87 -46.91 76.16
CA HIS A 254 60.25 -48.02 77.04
C HIS A 254 59.14 -49.07 76.74
N GLU A 255 59.39 -50.34 76.42
CA GLU A 255 60.35 -51.31 76.91
C GLU A 255 60.61 -52.40 75.85
N ALA A 256 61.76 -53.06 75.96
CA ALA A 256 62.01 -54.37 75.38
C ALA A 256 62.22 -55.40 76.51
N ASN A 257 61.39 -56.45 76.45
CA ASN A 257 61.57 -57.84 76.91
C ASN A 257 61.76 -58.18 78.41
N PRO A 258 61.47 -59.44 78.82
CA PRO A 258 60.56 -60.47 78.25
C PRO A 258 59.35 -60.79 79.14
#